data_AF-A0A251U6M2-F1
#
_entry.id   AF-A0A251U6M2-F1
#
_cell.length_a   1.000
_cell.length_b   1.000
_cell.length_c   1.000
_cell.angle_alpha   90.00
_cell.angle_beta   90.00
_cell.angle_gamma   90.00
#
_symmetry.space_group_name_H-M   'P 1'
#
loop_
_entity.id
_entity.type
_entity.pdbx_description
1 polymer ?
#
loop_
_entity_poly.entity_id
_entity_poly.type
_entity_poly.pdbx_seq_one_letter_code
_entity_poly.pdbx_strand_id
1 'polypeptide(L)'
;MEQIPEHPNVVTFKEKFEYEKCFQVVMTICDGGGLFSRKGKGEGGRFTERQEARAIRNIMEGVKFCHQKYIFHGDIKPGNIMWKDKEKSCLFLVDFGVSLKFTPGT
;
A
#
# COMPACT_ATOMS: atom_id res chain seq x y z
N MET A 1 1.31 16.96 8.77
CA MET A 1 1.12 15.50 8.97
C MET A 1 2.35 15.03 9.72
N GLU A 2 2.21 14.40 10.89
CA GLU A 2 3.35 13.75 11.54
C GLU A 2 4.03 12.81 10.54
N GLN A 3 5.35 12.87 10.46
CA GLN A 3 6.11 12.00 9.57
C GLN A 3 6.01 10.58 10.12
N ILE A 4 5.23 9.74 9.43
CA ILE A 4 5.10 8.33 9.77
C ILE A 4 6.42 7.64 9.38
N PRO A 5 7.02 6.81 10.26
CA PRO A 5 8.22 6.05 9.91
C PRO A 5 8.01 5.21 8.65
N GLU A 6 9.08 4.98 7.88
CA GLU A 6 9.01 4.11 6.71
C GLU A 6 8.67 2.66 7.12
N HIS A 7 7.88 1.98 6.29
CA HIS A 7 7.54 0.58 6.49
C HIS A 7 7.60 -0.19 5.16
N PRO A 8 8.12 -1.43 5.11
CA PRO A 8 8.28 -2.21 3.88
C PRO A 8 6.96 -2.59 3.18
N ASN A 9 5.81 -2.34 3.79
CA ASN A 9 4.48 -2.67 3.26
C ASN A 9 3.51 -1.48 3.19
N VAL A 10 3.98 -0.25 3.42
CA VAL A 10 3.15 0.96 3.34
C VAL A 10 3.90 2.01 2.54
N VAL A 11 3.22 2.68 1.61
CA VAL A 11 3.85 3.76 0.83
C VAL A 11 4.26 4.92 1.74
N THR A 12 5.49 5.40 1.58
CA THR A 12 6.00 6.54 2.35
C THR A 12 5.54 7.84 1.70
N PHE A 13 4.83 8.67 2.47
CA PHE A 13 4.62 10.08 2.14
C PHE A 13 5.91 10.85 2.42
N LYS A 14 6.37 11.65 1.46
CA LYS A 14 7.60 12.46 1.58
C LYS A 14 7.27 13.93 1.76
N GLU A 15 6.47 14.48 0.86
CA GLU A 15 6.20 15.92 0.81
C GLU A 15 4.86 16.20 0.12
N LYS A 16 4.29 17.38 0.39
CA LYS A 16 3.12 17.89 -0.34
C LYS A 16 3.38 19.32 -0.82
N PHE A 17 2.83 19.64 -1.98
CA PHE A 17 2.74 21.00 -2.50
C PHE A 17 1.28 21.36 -2.68
N GLU A 18 0.92 22.57 -2.26
CA GLU A 18 -0.43 23.08 -2.30
C GLU A 18 -0.49 24.25 -3.28
N TYR A 19 -1.45 24.18 -4.20
CA TYR A 19 -1.74 25.20 -5.20
C TYR A 19 -3.21 25.56 -5.12
N GLU A 20 -3.62 26.66 -5.75
CA GLU A 20 -4.99 27.20 -5.65
C GLU A 20 -6.10 26.17 -5.97
N LYS A 21 -5.83 25.18 -6.82
CA LYS A 21 -6.84 24.22 -7.30
C LYS A 21 -6.43 22.76 -7.16
N CYS A 22 -5.25 22.46 -6.62
CA CYS A 22 -4.79 21.08 -6.51
C CYS A 22 -3.73 20.89 -5.42
N PHE A 23 -3.61 19.64 -4.98
CA PHE A 23 -2.51 19.16 -4.17
C PHE A 23 -1.63 18.25 -5.02
N GLN A 24 -0.32 18.41 -4.88
CA GLN A 24 0.65 17.45 -5.39
C GLN A 24 1.27 16.74 -4.20
N VAL A 25 1.29 15.41 -4.24
CA VAL A 25 1.82 14.56 -3.18
C VAL A 25 3.03 13.81 -3.71
N VAL A 26 4.17 13.98 -3.05
CA VAL A 26 5.39 13.22 -3.31
C VAL A 26 5.43 12.03 -2.37
N MET A 27 5.60 10.84 -2.93
CA MET A 27 5.63 9.58 -2.21
C MET A 27 6.66 8.62 -2.81
N THR A 28 6.89 7.48 -2.15
CA THR A 28 7.72 6.40 -2.71
C THR A 28 7.16 5.91 -4.04
N ILE A 29 8.02 5.82 -5.05
CA ILE A 29 7.67 5.28 -6.37
C ILE A 29 7.33 3.79 -6.28
N CYS A 30 6.25 3.38 -6.95
CA CYS A 30 5.80 2.00 -7.06
C CYS A 30 5.77 1.58 -8.54
N ASP A 31 6.88 1.09 -9.08
CA ASP A 31 7.02 0.84 -10.53
C ASP A 31 6.73 -0.61 -10.95
N GLY A 32 6.32 -1.47 -10.01
CA GLY A 32 5.96 -2.86 -10.24
C GLY A 32 4.54 -3.11 -10.74
N GLY A 33 3.71 -2.07 -10.77
CA GLY A 33 2.28 -2.12 -11.12
C GLY A 33 1.39 -2.60 -9.97
N GLY A 34 0.09 -2.74 -10.24
CA GLY A 34 -0.89 -3.22 -9.26
C GLY A 34 -0.73 -4.71 -8.93
N LEU A 35 -1.45 -5.19 -7.92
CA LEU A 35 -1.41 -6.59 -7.46
C LEU A 35 -1.44 -7.61 -8.62
N PHE A 36 -2.31 -7.39 -9.61
CA PHE A 36 -2.50 -8.28 -10.75
C PHE A 36 -1.58 -8.00 -11.94
N SER A 37 -0.69 -7.01 -11.88
CA SER A 37 0.27 -6.69 -12.96
C SER A 37 1.43 -7.70 -13.06
N ARG A 38 1.32 -8.88 -12.43
CA ARG A 38 2.30 -9.96 -12.54
C ARG A 38 2.12 -10.67 -13.87
N LYS A 39 3.13 -10.56 -14.73
CA LYS A 39 3.16 -11.17 -16.06
C LYS A 39 3.12 -12.70 -15.93
N GLY A 40 1.97 -13.28 -16.21
CA GLY A 40 1.83 -14.62 -16.76
C GLY A 40 0.92 -14.51 -17.98
N LYS A 41 1.50 -14.48 -19.19
CA LYS A 41 0.73 -14.57 -20.43
C LYS A 41 0.24 -16.02 -20.56
N GLY A 42 -1.00 -16.29 -20.11
CA GLY A 42 -1.66 -17.60 -20.24
C GLY A 42 -2.51 -17.98 -19.02
N GLU A 43 -3.21 -19.12 -19.10
CA GLU A 43 -4.08 -19.68 -18.03
C GLU A 43 -3.35 -19.95 -16.69
N GLY A 44 -2.01 -19.82 -16.65
CA GLY A 44 -1.16 -19.90 -15.46
C GLY A 44 -0.92 -18.58 -14.69
N GLY A 45 -1.71 -17.54 -14.92
CA GLY A 45 -1.60 -16.23 -14.25
C GLY A 45 -2.18 -16.15 -12.82
N ARG A 46 -2.67 -17.26 -12.27
CA ARG A 46 -3.21 -17.32 -10.90
C ARG A 46 -2.07 -17.43 -9.90
N PHE A 47 -2.20 -16.76 -8.77
CA PHE A 47 -1.30 -16.99 -7.67
C PHE A 47 -1.41 -18.46 -7.24
N THR A 48 -0.29 -19.10 -6.93
CA THR A 48 -0.35 -20.32 -6.12
C THR A 48 -0.76 -19.93 -4.70
N GLU A 49 -1.36 -20.85 -3.94
CA GLU A 49 -1.73 -20.61 -2.54
C GLU A 49 -0.57 -20.02 -1.72
N ARG A 50 0.66 -20.54 -1.92
CA ARG A 50 1.87 -20.02 -1.26
C ARG A 50 2.16 -18.57 -1.64
N GLN A 51 1.90 -18.17 -2.88
CA GLN A 51 2.08 -16.80 -3.32
C GLN A 51 0.97 -15.89 -2.77
N GLU A 52 -0.28 -16.37 -2.71
CA GLU A 52 -1.39 -15.64 -2.08
C GLU A 52 -1.12 -15.41 -0.60
N ALA A 53 -0.70 -16.46 0.12
CA ALA A 53 -0.35 -16.36 1.54
C ALA A 53 0.77 -15.35 1.80
N ARG A 54 1.77 -15.27 0.91
CA ARG A 54 2.83 -14.25 0.99
C ARG A 54 2.30 -12.84 0.73
N ALA A 55 1.44 -12.68 -0.28
CA ALA A 55 0.83 -11.40 -0.59
C ALA A 55 -0.04 -10.90 0.58
N ILE A 56 -0.93 -11.75 1.10
CA ILE A 56 -1.76 -11.46 2.27
C ILE A 56 -0.89 -11.09 3.47
N ARG A 57 0.20 -11.83 3.74
CA ARG A 57 1.12 -11.49 4.83
C ARG A 57 1.70 -10.09 4.68
N ASN A 58 2.17 -9.71 3.48
CA ASN A 58 2.68 -8.37 3.22
C ASN A 58 1.63 -7.30 3.53
N ILE A 59 0.40 -7.48 3.04
CA ILE A 59 -0.68 -6.51 3.31
C ILE A 59 -1.00 -6.44 4.79
N MET A 60 -1.07 -7.58 5.48
CA MET A 60 -1.36 -7.62 6.92
C MET A 60 -0.26 -6.97 7.76
N GLU A 61 1.02 -7.09 7.38
CA GLU A 61 2.10 -6.34 8.05
C GLU A 61 1.94 -4.82 7.86
N GLY A 62 1.53 -4.37 6.66
CA GLY A 62 1.21 -2.96 6.42
C GLY A 62 0.03 -2.47 7.26
N VAL A 63 -1.07 -3.24 7.31
CA VAL A 63 -2.26 -2.93 8.12
C VAL A 63 -1.91 -2.88 9.60
N LYS A 64 -1.16 -3.87 10.10
CA LYS A 64 -0.68 -3.90 11.48
C LYS A 64 0.13 -2.65 11.81
N PHE A 65 1.05 -2.25 10.93
CA PHE A 65 1.80 -1.01 11.12
C PHE A 65 0.89 0.23 11.20
N CYS A 66 -0.09 0.37 10.31
CA CYS A 66 -1.07 1.45 10.38
C CYS A 66 -1.84 1.44 11.71
N HIS A 67 -2.33 0.28 12.14
CA HIS A 67 -3.08 0.15 13.39
C HIS A 67 -2.24 0.46 14.63
N GLN A 68 -0.93 0.11 14.64
CA GLN A 68 0.00 0.51 15.70
C GLN A 68 0.25 2.03 15.75
N LYS A 69 -0.08 2.74 14.67
CA LYS A 69 -0.05 4.21 14.57
C LYS A 69 -1.44 4.83 14.68
N TYR A 70 -2.44 4.04 15.08
CA TYR A 70 -3.81 4.48 15.24
C TYR A 70 -4.43 5.02 13.94
N ILE A 71 -4.05 4.45 12.80
CA ILE A 71 -4.55 4.82 11.48
C ILE A 71 -5.37 3.66 10.92
N PHE A 72 -6.63 3.92 10.57
CA PHE A 72 -7.48 3.03 9.81
C PHE A 72 -7.38 3.39 8.32
N HIS A 73 -7.01 2.42 7.48
CA HIS A 73 -6.85 2.65 6.03
C HIS A 73 -8.19 2.98 5.34
N GLY A 74 -9.26 2.27 5.70
CA GLY A 74 -10.62 2.50 5.18
C GLY A 74 -10.91 1.92 3.80
N ASP A 75 -9.92 1.77 2.92
CA ASP A 75 -10.15 1.33 1.53
C ASP A 75 -9.19 0.21 1.06
N ILE A 76 -9.11 -0.89 1.82
CA ILE A 76 -8.24 -2.01 1.45
C ILE A 76 -8.92 -2.84 0.35
N LYS A 77 -8.38 -2.76 -0.87
CA LYS A 77 -8.85 -3.51 -2.05
C LYS A 77 -7.68 -3.75 -3.02
N PRO A 78 -7.81 -4.67 -3.99
CA PRO A 78 -6.74 -4.95 -4.94
C PRO A 78 -6.20 -3.74 -5.71
N GLY A 79 -7.04 -2.73 -5.97
CA GLY A 79 -6.64 -1.48 -6.63
C GLY A 79 -5.68 -0.62 -5.80
N ASN A 80 -5.70 -0.76 -4.47
CA ASN A 80 -4.88 -0.01 -3.53
C ASN A 80 -3.69 -0.85 -3.01
N ILE A 81 -3.31 -1.87 -3.78
CA ILE A 81 -2.18 -2.75 -3.50
C ILE A 81 -1.26 -2.74 -4.72
N MET A 82 -0.02 -2.29 -4.51
CA MET A 82 0.97 -2.15 -5.58
C MET A 82 2.25 -2.91 -5.27
N TRP A 83 2.90 -3.43 -6.30
CA TRP A 83 4.26 -3.94 -6.19
C TRP A 83 5.24 -2.77 -6.06
N LYS A 84 6.14 -2.88 -5.08
CA LYS A 84 7.18 -1.88 -4.82
C LYS A 84 8.03 -1.63 -6.07
N ASP A 85 8.46 -2.70 -6.72
CA ASP A 85 9.40 -2.67 -7.83
C ASP A 85 9.03 -3.66 -8.95
N LYS A 86 9.67 -3.53 -10.10
CA LYS A 86 9.53 -4.47 -11.24
C LYS A 86 9.89 -5.91 -10.90
N GLU A 87 10.77 -6.13 -9.92
CA GLU A 87 11.13 -7.46 -9.41
C GLU A 87 9.99 -8.10 -8.62
N LYS A 88 8.99 -7.29 -8.23
CA LYS A 88 7.83 -7.71 -7.43
C LYS A 88 8.26 -8.33 -6.11
N SER A 89 9.25 -7.69 -5.47
CA SER A 89 9.86 -8.17 -4.23
C SER A 89 8.90 -8.11 -3.03
N CYS A 90 8.05 -7.08 -2.99
CA CYS A 90 7.17 -6.77 -1.88
C CYS A 90 5.93 -5.99 -2.36
N LEU A 91 4.83 -6.10 -1.61
CA LEU A 91 3.62 -5.31 -1.82
C LEU A 91 3.54 -4.13 -0.85
N PHE A 92 3.13 -2.99 -1.38
CA PHE A 92 2.75 -1.80 -0.63
C PHE A 92 1.23 -1.63 -0.60
N LEU A 93 0.74 -1.27 0.59
CA LEU A 93 -0.54 -0.61 0.75
C LEU A 93 -0.40 0.86 0.34
N VAL A 94 -1.27 1.30 -0.57
CA VAL A 94 -1.28 2.66 -1.14
C VAL A 94 -2.66 3.30 -0.99
N ASP A 95 -2.75 4.59 -1.30
CA ASP A 95 -3.98 5.39 -1.27
C ASP A 95 -4.66 5.51 0.11
N PHE A 96 -4.20 6.51 0.85
CA PHE A 96 -4.72 6.88 2.17
C PHE A 96 -5.78 7.98 2.10
N GLY A 97 -6.40 8.23 0.94
CA GLY A 97 -7.30 9.37 0.70
C GLY A 97 -8.55 9.41 1.59
N VAL A 98 -8.97 8.25 2.12
CA VAL A 98 -10.11 8.12 3.05
C VAL A 98 -9.69 7.58 4.42
N SER A 99 -8.39 7.59 4.72
CA SER A 99 -7.87 7.08 5.98
C SER A 99 -8.25 7.98 7.17
N LEU A 100 -8.39 7.37 8.34
CA LEU A 100 -8.83 8.06 9.56
C LEU A 100 -7.90 7.72 10.72
N LYS A 101 -7.63 8.70 11.59
CA LYS A 101 -7.08 8.41 12.92
C LYS A 101 -8.20 7.87 13.82
N PHE A 102 -7.91 6.85 14.62
CA PHE A 102 -8.88 6.28 15.56
C PHE A 102 -8.29 6.21 16.98
N THR A 103 -9.16 6.08 17.98
CA THR A 103 -8.75 5.78 19.36
C THR A 103 -9.17 4.36 19.68
N PRO A 104 -8.29 3.47 20.18
CA PRO A 104 -8.69 2.13 20.55
C PRO A 104 -9.75 2.15 21.68
N GLY A 105 -10.78 1.32 21.56
CA GLY A 105 -11.77 1.08 22.63
C GLY A 105 -12.93 2.09 22.71
N THR A 106 -13.07 2.98 21.73
CA THR A 106 -14.27 3.78 21.47
C THR A 106 -15.13 3.13 20.39
#